data_AF-A0A9X6V508-F1
#
_entry.id   AF-A0A9X6V508-F1
#
_cell.length_a   1.000
_cell.length_b   1.000
_cell.length_c   1.000
_cell.angle_alpha   90.00
_cell.angle_beta   90.00
_cell.angle_gamma   90.00
#
_symmetry.space_group_name_H-M   'P 1'
#
loop_
_entity.id
_entity.type
_entity.pdbx_description
1 polymer ?
#
loop_
_entity_poly.entity_id
_entity_poly.type
_entity_poly.pdbx_seq_one_letter_code
_entity_poly.pdbx_strand_id
1 'polypeptide(L)'
;MQVAAGREDRLPDDDGGHLIGTQFHGSGDIDNLVAQNKQINRSGGEWYNMEKEWANALGGKPPKKVTVKIEPVYSGQSMRPNSFMVEYQIQGKKPVIREILNKAGGK
;
A
#
# COMPACT_ATOMS: atom_id res chain seq x y z
N MET A 1 17.77 -3.97 -1.08
CA MET A 1 16.87 -3.04 -1.82
C MET A 1 15.72 -2.50 -0.97
N GLN A 2 15.01 -3.29 -0.15
CA GLN A 2 13.93 -2.75 0.73
C GLN A 2 14.38 -1.77 1.83
N VAL A 3 15.63 -1.89 2.29
CA VAL A 3 16.19 -1.04 3.37
C VAL A 3 16.51 0.39 2.92
N ALA A 4 16.55 0.65 1.60
CA ALA A 4 16.92 1.95 1.04
C ALA A 4 15.72 2.88 0.77
N ALA A 5 14.49 2.37 0.85
CA ALA A 5 13.29 3.16 0.63
C ALA A 5 13.16 4.25 1.71
N GLY A 6 12.82 5.48 1.29
CA GLY A 6 12.76 6.68 2.15
C GLY A 6 14.10 7.36 2.45
N ARG A 7 15.24 6.71 2.17
CA ARG A 7 16.59 7.25 2.43
C ARG A 7 16.72 7.88 3.84
N GLU A 8 17.14 9.13 3.92
CA GLU A 8 17.36 9.87 5.16
C GLU A 8 16.05 10.19 5.90
N ASP A 9 14.92 10.21 5.19
CA ASP A 9 13.59 10.48 5.76
C ASP A 9 12.90 9.23 6.32
N ARG A 10 13.47 8.05 6.11
CA ARG A 10 12.94 6.78 6.62
C ARG A 10 12.95 6.78 8.15
N LEU A 11 11.84 6.39 8.76
CA LEU A 11 11.75 6.23 10.21
C LEU A 11 12.20 4.83 10.66
N PRO A 12 12.69 4.67 11.91
CA PRO A 12 13.12 3.38 12.45
C PRO A 12 12.02 2.31 12.48
N ASP A 13 10.75 2.73 12.45
CA ASP A 13 9.59 1.86 12.43
C ASP A 13 8.98 1.67 11.04
N ASP A 14 9.68 2.08 9.97
CA ASP A 14 9.29 1.78 8.60
C ASP A 14 9.87 0.45 8.10
N ASP A 15 9.06 -0.28 7.34
CA ASP A 15 9.48 -1.34 6.43
C ASP A 15 9.70 -0.75 5.01
N GLY A 16 10.35 -1.52 4.13
CA GLY A 16 10.27 -1.27 2.70
C GLY A 16 8.96 -1.87 2.17
N GLY A 17 7.90 -1.07 2.13
CA GLY A 17 6.56 -1.50 1.74
C GLY A 17 6.36 -1.46 0.24
N HIS A 18 5.72 -2.49 -0.31
CA HIS A 18 5.32 -2.49 -1.71
C HIS A 18 4.00 -1.74 -1.90
N LEU A 19 3.87 -0.89 -2.92
CA LEU A 19 2.58 -0.27 -3.24
C LEU A 19 1.58 -1.30 -3.80
N ILE A 20 2.07 -2.27 -4.57
CA ILE A 20 1.32 -3.45 -4.98
C ILE A 20 2.10 -4.68 -4.55
N GLY A 21 1.53 -5.47 -3.63
CA GLY A 21 2.15 -6.69 -3.15
C GLY A 21 2.53 -7.65 -4.28
N THR A 22 3.63 -8.39 -4.09
CA THR A 22 4.15 -9.39 -5.05
C THR A 22 3.13 -10.46 -5.41
N GLN A 23 2.18 -10.75 -4.51
CA GLN A 23 1.06 -11.65 -4.75
C GLN A 23 0.15 -11.23 -5.92
N PHE A 24 0.19 -9.96 -6.34
CA PHE A 24 -0.55 -9.43 -7.49
C PHE A 24 0.33 -9.26 -8.73
N HIS A 25 1.53 -9.84 -8.75
CA HIS A 25 2.56 -9.59 -9.77
C HIS A 25 3.00 -8.13 -9.85
N GLY A 26 2.88 -7.37 -8.75
CA GLY A 26 3.48 -6.04 -8.64
C GLY A 26 5.00 -6.11 -8.82
N SER A 27 5.58 -5.12 -9.52
CA SER A 27 7.02 -5.10 -9.77
C SER A 27 7.80 -5.12 -8.45
N GLY A 28 8.91 -5.86 -8.38
CA GLY A 28 9.85 -5.80 -7.26
C GLY A 28 10.80 -4.58 -7.32
N ASP A 29 10.65 -3.74 -8.35
CA ASP A 29 11.51 -2.60 -8.61
C ASP A 29 11.26 -1.43 -7.65
N ILE A 30 12.21 -0.50 -7.63
CA ILE A 30 12.20 0.66 -6.73
C ILE A 30 10.95 1.53 -6.88
N ASP A 31 10.35 1.57 -8.08
CA ASP A 31 9.13 2.32 -8.38
C ASP A 31 7.90 1.80 -7.60
N ASN A 32 7.97 0.57 -7.08
CA ASN A 32 6.94 -0.05 -6.26
C ASN A 32 7.34 -0.12 -4.77
N LEU A 33 8.43 0.52 -4.33
CA LEU A 33 8.93 0.44 -2.96
C LEU A 33 8.96 1.81 -2.27
N VAL A 34 8.30 1.90 -1.12
CA VAL A 34 8.23 3.11 -0.28
C VAL A 34 8.64 2.83 1.16
N ALA A 35 9.11 3.86 1.87
CA ALA A 35 9.22 3.79 3.33
C ALA A 35 7.81 3.81 3.93
N GLN A 36 7.39 2.69 4.51
CA GLN A 36 6.04 2.50 4.99
C GLN A 36 6.03 2.03 6.43
N ASN A 37 5.22 2.66 7.27
CA ASN A 37 5.14 2.31 8.68
C ASN A 37 4.78 0.83 8.85
N LYS A 38 5.56 0.10 9.65
CA LYS A 38 5.41 -1.35 9.83
C LYS A 38 4.03 -1.74 10.37
N GLN A 39 3.36 -0.87 11.13
CA GLN A 39 2.04 -1.19 11.71
C GLN A 39 0.93 -1.16 10.67
N ILE A 40 1.04 -0.35 9.62
CA ILE A 40 0.06 -0.36 8.53
C ILE A 40 0.38 -1.48 7.52
N ASN A 41 1.67 -1.74 7.28
CA ASN A 41 2.16 -2.70 6.27
C ASN A 41 2.01 -4.18 6.70
N ARG A 42 2.30 -4.50 7.96
CA ARG A 42 2.32 -5.89 8.43
C ARG A 42 0.92 -6.41 8.74
N SER A 43 0.84 -7.73 8.99
CA SER A 43 -0.40 -8.43 9.32
C SER A 43 -1.22 -7.72 10.39
N GLY A 44 -2.51 -7.52 10.11
CA GLY A 44 -3.45 -6.79 10.97
C GLY A 44 -3.52 -5.28 10.71
N GLY A 45 -2.55 -4.71 9.99
CA GLY A 45 -2.54 -3.31 9.58
C GLY A 45 -3.54 -2.99 8.47
N GLU A 46 -3.88 -1.70 8.32
CA GLU A 46 -4.83 -1.20 7.32
C GLU A 46 -4.42 -1.58 5.88
N TRP A 47 -3.12 -1.48 5.55
CA TRP A 47 -2.62 -1.84 4.22
C TRP A 47 -2.78 -3.33 3.95
N TYR A 48 -2.31 -4.16 4.89
CA TYR A 48 -2.42 -5.61 4.80
C TYR A 48 -3.87 -6.07 4.65
N ASN A 49 -4.79 -5.51 5.44
CA ASN A 49 -6.21 -5.89 5.39
C ASN A 49 -6.85 -5.52 4.05
N MET A 50 -6.49 -4.37 3.49
CA MET A 50 -6.92 -3.92 2.18
C MET A 50 -6.41 -4.86 1.07
N GLU A 51 -5.12 -5.21 1.05
CA GLU A 51 -4.58 -6.18 0.09
C GLU A 51 -5.22 -7.56 0.23
N LYS A 52 -5.49 -8.00 1.46
CA LYS A 52 -6.20 -9.26 1.72
C LYS A 52 -7.62 -9.26 1.15
N GLU A 53 -8.34 -8.13 1.21
CA GLU A 53 -9.65 -7.98 0.57
C GLU A 53 -9.55 -8.20 -0.94
N TRP A 54 -8.56 -7.58 -1.59
CA TRP A 54 -8.34 -7.71 -3.03
C TRP A 54 -7.97 -9.15 -3.41
N ALA A 55 -7.08 -9.78 -2.65
CA ALA A 55 -6.69 -11.18 -2.87
C ALA A 55 -7.88 -12.13 -2.77
N ASN A 56 -8.75 -11.96 -1.77
CA ASN A 56 -9.96 -12.76 -1.63
C ASN A 56 -10.93 -12.57 -2.80
N ALA A 57 -11.05 -11.34 -3.31
CA ALA A 57 -11.89 -11.05 -4.47
C ALA A 57 -11.35 -11.74 -5.74
N LEU A 58 -10.04 -11.68 -5.96
CA LEU A 58 -9.37 -12.31 -7.10
C LEU A 58 -9.40 -13.85 -7.01
N GLY A 59 -9.28 -14.43 -5.82
CA GLY A 59 -9.28 -15.88 -5.59
C GLY A 59 -10.66 -16.55 -5.56
N GLY A 60 -11.75 -15.78 -5.68
CA GLY A 60 -13.12 -16.30 -5.71
C GLY A 60 -13.43 -17.19 -6.92
N LYS A 61 -14.58 -17.89 -6.89
CA LYS A 61 -15.09 -18.70 -8.01
C LYS A 61 -16.52 -18.23 -8.39
N PRO A 62 -16.71 -17.49 -9.50
CA PRO A 62 -15.68 -16.99 -10.43
C PRO A 62 -14.81 -15.89 -9.81
N PRO A 63 -13.58 -15.68 -10.31
CA PRO A 63 -12.71 -14.60 -9.85
C PRO A 63 -13.32 -13.24 -10.17
N LYS A 64 -13.17 -12.27 -9.25
CA LYS A 64 -13.66 -10.90 -9.45
C LYS A 64 -12.55 -10.02 -10.01
N LYS A 65 -12.92 -9.06 -10.84
CA LYS A 65 -12.01 -7.98 -11.27
C LYS A 65 -11.79 -7.00 -10.12
N VAL A 66 -10.53 -6.64 -9.87
CA VAL A 66 -10.15 -5.55 -8.96
C VAL A 66 -9.38 -4.51 -9.77
N THR A 67 -9.82 -3.26 -9.73
CA THR A 67 -9.11 -2.11 -10.30
C THR A 67 -8.59 -1.27 -9.15
N VAL A 68 -7.32 -0.85 -9.18
CA VAL A 68 -6.67 -0.12 -8.09
C VAL A 68 -5.89 1.07 -8.65
N LYS A 69 -5.93 2.19 -7.94
CA LYS A 69 -5.10 3.38 -8.13
C LYS A 69 -4.52 3.78 -6.77
N ILE A 70 -3.22 3.94 -6.68
CA ILE A 70 -2.51 4.30 -5.44
C ILE A 70 -1.65 5.52 -5.73
N GLU A 71 -1.81 6.54 -4.90
CA GLU A 71 -1.05 7.79 -4.96
C GLU A 71 -0.41 8.05 -3.59
N PRO A 72 0.91 7.82 -3.44
CA PRO A 72 1.63 8.27 -2.26
C PRO A 72 1.66 9.80 -2.20
N VAL A 73 1.35 10.36 -1.05
CA VAL A 73 1.30 11.81 -0.81
C VAL A 73 2.54 12.21 -0.03
N TYR A 74 3.34 13.11 -0.59
CA TYR A 74 4.57 13.62 0.02
C TYR A 74 4.42 15.09 0.42
N SER A 75 5.10 15.49 1.49
CA SER A 75 5.23 16.89 1.88
C SER A 75 6.67 17.39 1.74
N GLY A 76 6.82 18.58 1.17
CA GLY A 76 8.12 19.21 0.95
C GLY A 76 9.03 18.38 0.04
N GLN A 77 10.25 18.13 0.50
CA GLN A 77 11.28 17.38 -0.21
C GLN A 77 11.48 15.95 0.35
N SER A 78 10.59 15.50 1.23
CA SER A 78 10.68 14.19 1.86
C SER A 78 10.56 13.06 0.83
N MET A 79 11.45 12.07 0.93
CA MET A 79 11.41 10.82 0.18
C MET A 79 10.54 9.75 0.89
N ARG A 80 10.02 10.07 2.08
CA ARG A 80 9.02 9.28 2.81
C ARG A 80 7.63 9.88 2.61
N PRO A 81 6.64 9.12 2.12
CA PRO A 81 5.27 9.63 1.99
C PRO A 81 4.64 9.85 3.37
N ASN A 82 3.78 10.86 3.47
CA ASN A 82 3.00 11.16 4.67
C ASN A 82 1.73 10.32 4.74
N SER A 83 1.11 10.05 3.60
CA SER A 83 -0.08 9.21 3.47
C SER A 83 -0.14 8.56 2.09
N PHE A 84 -1.13 7.69 1.92
CA PHE A 84 -1.44 7.04 0.65
C PHE A 84 -2.91 7.24 0.34
N MET A 85 -3.21 7.84 -0.81
CA MET A 85 -4.55 7.85 -1.37
C MET A 85 -4.75 6.62 -2.23
N VAL A 86 -5.67 5.76 -1.81
CA VAL A 86 -5.98 4.50 -2.48
C VAL A 86 -7.42 4.51 -2.94
N GLU A 87 -7.61 4.35 -4.24
CA GLU A 87 -8.92 4.13 -4.84
C GLU A 87 -8.96 2.72 -5.42
N TYR A 88 -9.95 1.92 -5.03
CA TYR A 88 -10.13 0.59 -5.60
C TYR A 88 -11.58 0.24 -5.86
N GLN A 89 -11.81 -0.64 -6.83
CA GLN A 89 -13.12 -1.10 -7.24
C GLN A 89 -13.13 -2.63 -7.41
N ILE A 90 -14.08 -3.32 -6.79
CA ILE A 90 -14.25 -4.77 -6.91
C ILE A 90 -15.53 -5.08 -7.68
N GLN A 91 -15.42 -5.81 -8.79
CA GLN A 91 -16.55 -6.33 -9.59
C GLN A 91 -17.59 -5.26 -9.98
N GLY A 92 -17.16 -4.10 -10.45
CA GLY A 92 -18.06 -3.02 -10.89
C GLY A 92 -18.90 -2.39 -9.77
N LYS A 93 -18.62 -2.69 -8.49
CA LYS A 93 -19.21 -1.99 -7.34
C LYS A 93 -18.78 -0.53 -7.30
N LYS A 94 -19.35 0.27 -6.40
CA LYS A 94 -18.88 1.65 -6.19
C LYS A 94 -17.40 1.66 -5.79
N PRO A 95 -16.57 2.56 -6.34
CA PRO A 95 -15.20 2.74 -5.90
C PRO A 95 -15.13 3.03 -4.40
N VAL A 96 -14.13 2.46 -3.75
CA VAL A 96 -13.76 2.74 -2.36
C VAL A 96 -12.54 3.63 -2.39
N ILE A 97 -12.62 4.78 -1.72
CA ILE A 97 -11.52 5.73 -1.57
C ILE A 97 -11.06 5.68 -0.11
N ARG A 98 -9.76 5.50 0.11
CA ARG A 98 -9.14 5.48 1.44
C ARG A 98 -7.93 6.39 1.44
N GLU A 99 -7.80 7.18 2.50
CA GLU A 99 -6.52 7.76 2.89
C GLU A 99 -5.94 6.90 4.03
N ILE A 100 -4.72 6.41 3.86
CA ILE A 100 -4.00 5.68 4.90
C ILE A 100 -2.81 6.53 5.31
N LEU A 101 -2.79 7.00 6.55
CA LEU A 101 -1.67 7.80 7.05
C LEU A 101 -0.45 6.89 7.28
N ASN A 102 0.73 7.35 6.84
CA ASN A 102 1.97 6.61 6.97
C ASN A 102 2.57 6.79 8.38
N LYS A 103 1.86 6.32 9.39
CA LYS A 103 2.22 6.37 10.81
C LYS A 103 1.56 5.22 11.58
N ALA A 104 1.93 5.03 12.83
CA ALA A 104 1.32 4.01 13.70
C ALA A 104 -0.21 4.11 13.70
N GLY A 105 -0.89 2.96 13.55
CA GLY A 105 -2.36 2.86 13.51
C GLY A 105 -3.06 3.36 12.25
N GLY A 106 -2.38 4.09 11.35
CA GLY A 106 -2.94 4.50 10.05
C GLY A 106 -4.04 5.56 10.08
N LYS A 107 -4.25 6.25 11.22
CA LYS A 107 -5.31 7.26 11.47
C LYS A 107 -4.77 8.50 12.16
#